data_AF-A0A9D8DBS6-F1
#
_entry.id   AF-A0A9D8DBS6-F1
#
_cell.length_a   1.000
_cell.length_b   1.000
_cell.length_c   1.000
_cell.angle_alpha   90.00
_cell.angle_beta   90.00
_cell.angle_gamma   90.00
#
_symmetry.space_group_name_H-M   'P 1'
#
loop_
_entity.id
_entity.type
_entity.pdbx_description
1 polymer ?
#
loop_
_entity_poly.entity_id
_entity_poly.type
_entity_poly.pdbx_seq_one_letter_code
_entity_poly.pdbx_strand_id
1 'polypeptide(L)'
;MDVLVLIDKLDDLVHNARPVPLTDQVRVDREEIYDLLDQMRATIPEEIKQARWIVKERQEMLAEAKREAERIVKEARDQQQRLVANEEITRQAERAAEEIVEEAREREREIRLGAEDFADDILSTLEVNLQKFLQAVQRGRDRLQGRDREPSEIG
;
A
#
# COMPACT_ATOMS: atom_id res chain seq x y z
N MET A 1 35.60 43.76 -15.96
CA MET A 1 36.61 43.70 -14.88
C MET A 1 35.80 43.57 -13.61
N ASP A 2 36.09 42.59 -12.76
CA ASP A 2 35.35 42.37 -11.52
C ASP A 2 35.39 43.65 -10.66
N VAL A 3 34.29 44.00 -10.01
CA VAL A 3 34.22 45.16 -9.11
C VAL A 3 35.30 45.10 -8.04
N LEU A 4 35.65 43.90 -7.56
CA LEU A 4 36.73 43.72 -6.59
C LEU A 4 38.08 44.18 -7.15
N VAL A 5 38.38 43.85 -8.42
CA VAL A 5 39.62 44.28 -9.08
C VAL A 5 39.66 45.80 -9.28
N LEU A 6 38.52 46.43 -9.51
CA LEU A 6 38.44 47.90 -9.60
C LEU A 6 38.67 48.54 -8.23
N ILE A 7 38.16 47.94 -7.16
CA ILE A 7 38.38 48.41 -5.77
C ILE A 7 39.85 48.26 -5.40
N ASP A 8 40.46 47.10 -5.70
CA ASP A 8 41.88 46.85 -5.41
C ASP A 8 42.77 47.86 -6.15
N LYS A 9 42.46 48.17 -7.41
CA LYS A 9 43.18 49.20 -8.18
C LYS A 9 43.04 50.60 -7.60
N LEU A 10 41.85 50.95 -7.10
CA LEU A 10 41.63 52.23 -6.44
C LEU A 10 42.40 52.31 -5.12
N ASP A 11 42.44 51.22 -4.36
CA ASP A 11 43.21 51.11 -3.13
C ASP A 11 44.70 51.26 -3.41
N ASP A 12 45.25 50.51 -4.37
CA ASP A 12 46.64 50.58 -4.82
C ASP A 12 47.03 51.99 -5.27
N LEU A 13 46.14 52.66 -6.00
CA LEU A 13 46.36 54.00 -6.53
C LEU A 13 46.45 55.05 -5.42
N VAL A 14 45.63 54.91 -4.37
CA VAL A 14 45.68 55.76 -3.17
C VAL A 14 46.91 55.42 -2.31
N HIS A 15 47.23 54.14 -2.16
CA HIS A 15 48.34 53.65 -1.32
C HIS A 15 49.71 54.06 -1.88
N ASN A 16 49.86 54.06 -3.21
CA ASN A 16 51.10 54.42 -3.90
C ASN A 16 51.18 55.92 -4.29
N ALA A 17 50.20 56.72 -3.88
CA ALA A 17 50.14 58.14 -4.21
C ALA A 17 51.28 58.94 -3.54
N ARG A 18 51.79 59.96 -4.23
CA ARG A 18 52.94 60.74 -3.72
C ARG A 18 52.50 61.64 -2.56
N PRO A 19 53.13 61.56 -1.37
CA PRO A 19 52.78 62.42 -0.26
C PRO A 19 53.22 63.87 -0.51
N VAL A 20 52.45 64.82 -0.01
CA VAL A 20 52.76 66.25 -0.06
C VAL A 20 53.54 66.63 1.21
N PRO A 21 54.73 67.29 1.10
CA PRO A 21 55.52 67.65 2.27
C PRO A 21 54.76 68.53 3.26
N LEU A 22 54.93 68.26 4.56
CA LEU A 22 54.33 69.01 5.67
C LEU A 22 52.78 68.91 5.74
N THR A 23 52.14 67.97 5.03
CA THR A 23 50.70 67.70 5.12
C THR A 23 50.41 66.20 5.12
N ASP A 24 49.22 65.81 5.59
CA ASP A 24 48.71 64.43 5.50
C ASP A 24 48.04 64.14 4.14
N GLN A 25 48.34 64.93 3.11
CA GLN A 25 47.70 64.82 1.80
C GLN A 25 48.55 64.02 0.82
N VAL A 26 47.88 63.25 -0.04
CA VAL A 26 48.50 62.53 -1.15
C VAL A 26 48.07 63.12 -2.49
N ARG A 27 48.99 63.15 -3.45
CA ARG A 27 48.74 63.66 -4.80
C ARG A 27 48.40 62.50 -5.73
N VAL A 28 47.23 62.60 -6.34
CA VAL A 28 46.64 61.53 -7.15
C VAL A 28 46.26 62.06 -8.53
N ASP A 29 46.36 61.22 -9.56
CA ASP A 29 45.87 61.56 -10.89
C ASP A 29 44.33 61.57 -10.90
N ARG A 30 43.79 62.70 -11.32
CA ARG A 30 42.35 62.93 -11.36
C ARG A 30 41.70 62.10 -12.48
N GLU A 31 42.35 61.96 -13.62
CA GLU A 31 41.81 61.26 -14.79
C GLU A 31 41.71 59.75 -14.51
N GLU A 32 42.76 59.18 -13.91
CA GLU A 32 42.80 57.77 -13.54
C GLU A 32 41.74 57.39 -12.48
N ILE A 33 41.48 58.27 -11.50
CA ILE A 33 40.37 58.09 -10.55
C ILE A 33 39.01 58.10 -11.27
N TYR A 34 38.77 59.06 -12.17
CA TYR A 34 37.49 59.15 -12.87
C TYR A 34 37.25 57.95 -13.77
N ASP A 35 38.28 57.44 -14.44
CA ASP A 35 38.18 56.22 -15.25
C ASP A 35 37.82 54.99 -14.41
N LEU A 36 38.42 54.83 -13.23
CA LEU A 36 38.05 53.75 -12.30
C LEU A 36 36.62 53.90 -11.79
N LEU A 37 36.20 55.13 -11.44
CA LEU A 37 34.84 55.41 -10.99
C LEU A 37 33.79 55.14 -12.07
N ASP A 38 34.08 55.48 -13.33
CA ASP A 38 33.17 55.22 -14.44
C ASP A 38 33.06 53.72 -14.75
N GLN A 39 34.17 52.99 -14.67
CA GLN A 39 34.16 51.52 -14.79
C GLN A 39 33.39 50.84 -13.65
N MET A 40 33.53 51.33 -12.42
CA MET A 40 32.75 50.87 -11.27
C MET A 40 31.26 51.17 -11.47
N ARG A 41 30.91 52.39 -11.90
CA ARG A 41 29.52 52.79 -12.19
C ARG A 41 28.89 51.96 -13.30
N ALA A 42 29.66 51.49 -14.26
CA ALA A 42 29.18 50.63 -15.33
C ALA A 42 28.98 49.17 -14.86
N THR A 43 29.84 48.66 -13.98
CA THR A 43 29.90 47.23 -13.64
C THR A 43 29.09 46.86 -12.40
N ILE A 44 29.15 47.67 -11.33
CA ILE A 44 28.46 47.41 -10.05
C ILE A 44 26.95 47.17 -10.22
N PRO A 45 26.20 47.98 -11.00
CA PRO A 45 24.75 47.78 -11.12
C PRO A 45 24.38 46.43 -11.72
N GLU A 46 25.17 45.93 -12.68
CA GLU A 46 24.93 44.66 -13.35
C GLU A 46 25.24 43.49 -12.42
N GLU A 47 26.35 43.52 -11.67
CA GLU A 47 26.67 42.49 -10.68
C GLU A 47 25.61 42.42 -9.57
N ILE A 48 25.15 43.56 -9.06
CA ILE A 48 24.06 43.61 -8.06
C ILE A 48 22.74 43.06 -8.64
N LYS A 49 22.46 43.30 -9.92
CA LYS A 49 21.28 42.74 -10.60
C LYS A 49 21.39 41.22 -10.74
N GLN A 50 22.55 40.72 -11.15
CA GLN A 50 22.82 39.29 -11.25
C GLN A 50 22.72 38.59 -9.89
N ALA A 51 23.34 39.15 -8.84
CA ALA A 51 23.25 38.62 -7.49
C ALA A 51 21.79 38.54 -6.99
N ARG A 52 21.00 39.60 -7.20
CA ARG A 52 19.57 39.60 -6.87
C ARG A 52 18.78 38.55 -7.65
N TRP A 53 19.10 38.38 -8.94
CA TRP A 53 18.47 37.37 -9.77
C TRP A 53 18.79 35.94 -9.28
N ILE A 54 20.05 35.64 -8.96
CA ILE A 54 20.48 34.35 -8.41
C ILE A 54 19.74 34.04 -7.10
N VAL A 55 19.64 35.03 -6.20
CA VAL A 55 18.93 34.85 -4.93
C VAL A 55 17.45 34.56 -5.16
N LYS A 56 16.82 35.27 -6.08
CA LYS A 56 15.41 35.05 -6.45
C LYS A 56 15.20 33.66 -7.05
N GLU A 57 16.01 33.28 -8.03
CA GLU A 57 15.94 31.98 -8.70
C GLU A 57 16.09 30.83 -7.70
N ARG A 58 17.05 30.96 -6.78
CA ARG A 58 17.24 29.98 -5.70
C ARG A 58 16.01 29.87 -4.80
N GLN A 59 15.37 30.98 -4.46
CA GLN A 59 14.15 30.97 -3.65
C GLN A 59 12.98 30.29 -4.39
N GLU A 60 12.83 30.56 -5.69
CA GLU A 60 11.80 29.93 -6.53
C GLU A 60 12.03 28.42 -6.64
N MET A 61 13.27 27.99 -6.91
CA MET A 61 13.66 26.59 -6.95
C MET A 61 13.39 25.87 -5.61
N LEU A 62 13.74 26.48 -4.48
CA LEU A 62 13.45 25.91 -3.16
C LEU A 62 11.95 25.81 -2.89
N ALA A 63 11.17 26.80 -3.29
CA ALA A 63 9.72 26.79 -3.13
C ALA A 63 9.05 25.72 -4.02
N GLU A 64 9.56 25.50 -5.22
CA GLU A 64 9.12 24.41 -6.10
C GLU A 64 9.49 23.04 -5.53
N ALA A 65 10.73 22.84 -5.11
CA ALA A 65 11.18 21.59 -4.49
C ALA A 65 10.37 21.24 -3.24
N LYS A 66 10.03 22.24 -2.41
CA LYS A 66 9.17 22.04 -1.24
C LYS A 66 7.76 21.62 -1.62
N ARG A 67 7.13 22.28 -2.60
CA ARG A 67 5.80 21.92 -3.10
C ARG A 67 5.78 20.50 -3.66
N GLU A 68 6.83 20.14 -4.40
CA GLU A 68 6.96 18.81 -4.97
C GLU A 68 7.14 17.73 -3.90
N ALA A 69 7.98 17.99 -2.89
CA ALA A 69 8.12 17.10 -1.75
C ALA A 69 6.78 16.91 -0.99
N GLU A 70 6.03 17.99 -0.76
CA GLU A 70 4.70 17.93 -0.14
C GLU A 70 3.72 17.11 -0.98
N ARG A 71 3.75 17.26 -2.32
CA ARG A 71 2.94 16.48 -3.26
C ARG A 71 3.27 14.99 -3.18
N ILE A 72 4.55 14.62 -3.23
CA ILE A 72 5.01 13.23 -3.15
C ILE A 72 4.57 12.59 -1.81
N VAL A 73 4.77 13.30 -0.69
CA VAL A 73 4.37 12.80 0.63
C VAL A 73 2.85 12.60 0.72
N LYS A 74 2.07 13.51 0.15
CA LYS A 74 0.61 13.38 0.10
C LYS A 74 0.19 12.16 -0.73
N GLU A 75 0.74 12.01 -1.93
CA GLU A 75 0.44 10.88 -2.81
C GLU A 75 0.80 9.54 -2.17
N ALA A 76 1.96 9.46 -1.50
CA ALA A 76 2.38 8.26 -0.77
C ALA A 76 1.42 7.91 0.37
N ARG A 77 0.94 8.91 1.12
CA ARG A 77 -0.05 8.70 2.19
C ARG A 77 -1.40 8.22 1.64
N ASP A 78 -1.87 8.82 0.55
CA ASP A 78 -3.12 8.43 -0.10
C ASP A 78 -3.04 6.99 -0.64
N GLN A 79 -1.90 6.61 -1.24
CA GLN A 79 -1.65 5.23 -1.68
C GLN A 79 -1.60 4.25 -0.50
N GLN A 80 -0.91 4.59 0.58
CA GLN A 80 -0.84 3.77 1.79
C GLN A 80 -2.25 3.51 2.36
N GLN A 81 -3.09 4.54 2.44
CA GLN A 81 -4.47 4.39 2.92
C GLN A 81 -5.28 3.44 2.04
N ARG A 82 -5.13 3.52 0.71
CA ARG A 82 -5.79 2.59 -0.23
C ARG A 82 -5.31 1.16 -0.06
N LEU A 83 -4.00 0.95 0.12
CA LEU A 83 -3.43 -0.39 0.34
C LEU A 83 -3.95 -1.02 1.63
N VAL A 84 -3.98 -0.26 2.73
CA VAL A 84 -4.52 -0.74 4.01
C VAL A 84 -6.02 -1.06 3.89
N ALA A 85 -6.79 -0.21 3.21
CA ALA A 85 -8.21 -0.48 2.98
C ALA A 85 -8.42 -1.76 2.15
N ASN A 86 -7.63 -1.96 1.09
CA ASN A 86 -7.69 -3.18 0.28
C ASN A 86 -7.29 -4.42 1.08
N GLU A 87 -6.24 -4.34 1.90
CA GLU A 87 -5.79 -5.46 2.73
C GLU A 87 -6.86 -5.89 3.73
N GLU A 88 -7.55 -4.94 4.38
CA GLU A 88 -8.65 -5.28 5.29
C GLU A 88 -9.81 -5.95 4.54
N ILE A 89 -10.17 -5.47 3.34
CA ILE A 89 -11.18 -6.11 2.49
C ILE A 89 -10.76 -7.54 2.13
N THR A 90 -9.50 -7.75 1.74
CA THR A 90 -8.98 -9.09 1.41
C THR A 90 -9.03 -10.01 2.63
N ARG A 91 -8.60 -9.56 3.81
CA ARG A 91 -8.66 -10.35 5.04
C ARG A 91 -10.09 -10.67 5.48
N GLN A 92 -11.05 -9.78 5.21
CA GLN A 92 -12.46 -10.07 5.47
C GLN A 92 -13.02 -11.08 4.48
N ALA A 93 -12.66 -10.97 3.20
CA ALA A 93 -13.06 -11.93 2.18
C ALA A 93 -12.48 -13.33 2.43
N GLU A 94 -11.22 -13.42 2.87
CA GLU A 94 -10.59 -14.69 3.27
C GLU A 94 -11.30 -15.34 4.45
N ARG A 95 -11.60 -14.57 5.52
CA ARG A 95 -12.37 -15.07 6.67
C ARG A 95 -13.76 -15.57 6.26
N ALA A 96 -14.49 -14.81 5.44
CA ALA A 96 -15.80 -15.22 4.95
C ALA A 96 -15.70 -16.49 4.08
N ALA A 97 -14.66 -16.63 3.27
CA ALA A 97 -14.43 -17.84 2.48
C ALA A 97 -14.15 -19.06 3.37
N GLU A 98 -13.35 -18.90 4.42
CA GLU A 98 -13.09 -19.96 5.41
C GLU A 98 -14.38 -20.39 6.12
N GLU A 99 -15.20 -19.43 6.56
CA GLU A 99 -16.50 -19.69 7.20
C GLU A 99 -17.44 -20.46 6.25
N ILE A 100 -17.54 -20.06 4.99
CA ILE A 100 -18.35 -20.76 3.98
C ILE A 100 -17.87 -22.21 3.78
N VAL A 101 -16.56 -22.43 3.74
CA VAL A 101 -15.99 -23.78 3.55
C VAL A 101 -16.27 -24.66 4.77
N GLU A 102 -16.14 -24.11 5.99
CA GLU A 102 -16.45 -24.87 7.20
C GLU A 102 -17.95 -25.17 7.32
N GLU A 103 -18.83 -24.21 7.03
CA GLU A 103 -20.28 -24.45 7.00
C GLU A 103 -20.65 -25.51 5.95
N ALA A 104 -20.05 -25.46 4.76
CA ALA A 104 -20.27 -26.45 3.71
C ALA A 104 -19.83 -27.86 4.16
N ARG A 105 -18.69 -27.97 4.85
CA ARG A 105 -18.19 -29.24 5.40
C ARG A 105 -19.07 -29.78 6.52
N GLU A 106 -19.57 -28.92 7.41
CA GLU A 106 -20.52 -29.32 8.44
C GLU A 106 -21.82 -29.85 7.83
N ARG A 107 -22.35 -29.12 6.84
CA ARG A 107 -23.58 -29.50 6.16
C ARG A 107 -23.43 -30.78 5.34
N GLU A 108 -22.29 -30.98 4.70
CA GLU A 108 -21.95 -32.24 4.03
C GLU A 108 -21.98 -33.42 5.02
N ARG A 109 -21.35 -33.25 6.20
CA ARG A 109 -21.33 -34.28 7.25
C ARG A 109 -22.74 -34.60 7.74
N GLU A 110 -23.55 -33.58 8.00
CA GLU A 110 -24.93 -33.74 8.44
C GLU A 110 -25.77 -34.50 7.39
N ILE A 111 -25.68 -34.11 6.12
CA ILE A 111 -26.39 -34.78 5.02
C ILE A 111 -25.95 -36.25 4.91
N ARG A 112 -24.65 -36.53 5.00
CA ARG A 112 -24.13 -37.90 4.89
C ARG A 112 -24.64 -38.78 6.03
N LEU A 113 -24.54 -38.30 7.27
CA LEU A 113 -25.04 -39.04 8.44
C LEU A 113 -26.55 -39.26 8.35
N GLY A 114 -27.32 -38.23 8.01
CA GLY A 114 -28.77 -38.36 7.82
C GLY A 114 -29.15 -39.33 6.69
N ALA A 115 -28.35 -39.41 5.63
CA ALA A 115 -28.56 -40.38 4.55
C ALA A 115 -28.23 -41.82 4.97
N GLU A 116 -27.18 -42.01 5.78
CA GLU A 116 -26.83 -43.30 6.37
C GLU A 116 -27.95 -43.78 7.32
N ASP A 117 -28.43 -42.91 8.21
CA ASP A 117 -29.54 -43.21 9.13
C ASP A 117 -30.83 -43.56 8.38
N PHE A 118 -31.15 -42.79 7.32
CA PHE A 118 -32.31 -43.07 6.48
C PHE A 118 -32.20 -44.42 5.75
N ALA A 119 -31.00 -44.76 5.24
CA ALA A 119 -30.78 -46.05 4.60
C ALA A 119 -30.94 -47.20 5.58
N ASP A 120 -30.45 -47.07 6.82
CA ASP A 120 -30.60 -48.08 7.87
C ASP A 120 -32.07 -48.31 8.23
N ASP A 121 -32.87 -47.25 8.39
CA ASP A 121 -34.30 -47.35 8.69
C ASP A 121 -35.08 -48.10 7.58
N ILE A 122 -34.77 -47.80 6.32
CA ILE A 122 -35.36 -48.48 5.16
C ILE A 122 -34.96 -49.96 5.14
N LEU A 123 -33.68 -50.27 5.37
CA LEU A 123 -33.19 -51.65 5.41
C LEU A 123 -33.78 -52.44 6.58
N SER A 124 -33.89 -51.84 7.76
CA SER A 124 -34.53 -52.43 8.94
C SER A 124 -36.00 -52.76 8.66
N THR A 125 -36.73 -51.81 8.06
CA THR A 125 -38.13 -52.03 7.66
C THR A 125 -38.26 -53.16 6.65
N LEU A 126 -37.36 -53.22 5.66
CA LEU A 126 -37.31 -54.31 4.69
C LEU A 126 -37.04 -55.66 5.36
N GLU A 127 -36.07 -55.72 6.29
CA GLU A 127 -35.73 -56.93 7.04
C GLU A 127 -36.95 -57.49 7.78
N VAL A 128 -37.66 -56.64 8.54
CA VAL A 128 -38.86 -57.05 9.29
C VAL A 128 -39.94 -57.61 8.36
N ASN A 129 -40.14 -56.99 7.20
CA ASN A 129 -41.12 -57.46 6.22
C ASN A 129 -40.70 -58.82 5.61
N LEU A 130 -39.43 -58.98 5.24
CA LEU A 130 -38.90 -60.25 4.73
C LEU A 130 -39.01 -61.38 5.76
N GLN A 131 -38.75 -61.11 7.05
CA GLN A 131 -38.96 -62.09 8.11
C GLN A 131 -40.42 -62.54 8.20
N LYS A 132 -41.39 -61.61 8.11
CA LYS A 132 -42.82 -61.95 8.08
C LYS A 132 -43.17 -62.81 6.87
N PHE A 133 -42.64 -62.49 5.69
CA PHE A 133 -42.86 -63.28 4.47
C PHE A 133 -42.25 -64.68 4.58
N LEU A 134 -41.02 -64.80 5.10
CA LEU A 134 -40.37 -66.09 5.35
C LEU A 134 -41.18 -66.96 6.31
N GLN A 135 -41.67 -66.38 7.42
CA GLN A 135 -42.54 -67.10 8.36
C GLN A 135 -43.85 -67.57 7.69
N ALA A 136 -44.44 -66.76 6.82
CA ALA A 136 -45.65 -67.16 6.09
C ALA A 136 -45.37 -68.34 5.13
N VAL A 137 -44.24 -68.30 4.42
CA VAL A 137 -43.79 -69.39 3.54
C VAL A 137 -43.51 -70.67 4.34
N GLN A 138 -42.83 -70.56 5.49
CA GLN A 138 -42.57 -71.71 6.38
C GLN A 138 -43.88 -72.33 6.86
N ARG A 139 -44.82 -71.53 7.36
CA ARG A 139 -46.16 -72.01 7.75
C ARG A 139 -46.89 -72.68 6.60
N GLY A 140 -46.79 -72.13 5.38
CA GLY A 140 -47.37 -72.74 4.18
C GLY A 140 -46.75 -74.11 3.85
N ARG A 141 -45.42 -74.23 3.99
CA ARG A 141 -44.70 -75.50 3.80
C ARG A 141 -45.04 -76.54 4.86
N ASP A 142 -45.13 -76.15 6.13
CA ASP A 142 -45.45 -77.07 7.23
C ASP A 142 -46.85 -77.68 7.08
N ARG A 143 -47.83 -76.89 6.62
CA ARG A 143 -49.17 -77.39 6.28
C ARG A 143 -49.13 -78.40 5.14
N LEU A 144 -48.35 -78.15 4.09
CA LEU A 144 -48.21 -79.05 2.95
C LEU A 144 -47.44 -80.34 3.29
N GLN A 145 -46.50 -80.29 4.25
CA GLN A 145 -45.75 -81.46 4.72
C GLN A 145 -46.54 -82.35 5.70
N GLY A 146 -47.82 -82.04 5.98
CA GLY A 146 -48.72 -82.95 6.68
C GLY A 146 -48.37 -83.14 8.16
N ARG A 147 -48.03 -82.06 8.87
CA ARG A 147 -47.87 -82.08 10.33
C ARG A 147 -49.17 -81.91 11.12
N ASP A 148 -50.30 -81.75 10.45
CA ASP A 148 -51.62 -82.04 11.04
C ASP A 148 -51.96 -83.50 10.79
N ARG A 149 -51.27 -84.41 11.49
CA ARG A 149 -51.91 -85.69 11.85
C ARG A 149 -52.81 -85.38 13.03
N GLU A 150 -54.09 -85.16 12.73
CA GLU A 150 -55.14 -85.30 13.75
C GLU A 150 -54.95 -86.66 14.47
N PRO A 151 -54.92 -86.69 15.82
CA PRO A 151 -55.01 -87.95 16.53
C PRO A 151 -56.33 -88.61 16.15
N SER A 152 -56.22 -89.73 15.47
CA SER A 152 -57.34 -90.61 15.18
C SER A 152 -57.67 -91.37 16.45
N GLU A 153 -58.76 -91.02 17.13
CA GLU A 153 -59.48 -91.90 18.07
C GLU A 153 -60.93 -91.86 17.58
N ILE A 154 -61.45 -92.83 16.81
CA ILE A 154 -61.67 -94.26 17.07
C ILE A 154 -62.38 -94.48 18.41
N GLY A 155 -63.67 -94.87 18.34
CA GLY A 155 -64.41 -95.51 19.43
C GLY A 155 -65.72 -94.84 19.76
#